data_AF-A0A537W7Q8-F1
#
_entry.id   AF-A0A537W7Q8-F1
#
_cell.length_a   1.000
_cell.length_b   1.000
_cell.length_c   1.000
_cell.angle_alpha   90.00
_cell.angle_beta   90.00
_cell.angle_gamma   90.00
#
_symmetry.space_group_name_H-M   'P 1'
#
loop_
_entity.id
_entity.type
_entity.pdbx_description
1 polymer ?
#
loop_
_entity_poly.entity_id
_entity_poly.type
_entity_poly.pdbx_seq_one_letter_code
_entity_poly.pdbx_strand_id
1 'polypeptide(L)'
;MWLALGTAAVVLLALLWEIARPRLRRELADRRSAAAARRQASAQSGYDPGRERRAEQRARSLLRSCVDGEAWEMYRDLGFLRVWGGLGDRAQGASYAYLVYPHKPIVAYLPQTGELLNEYCVAFPDQSKPFGSTRLPDSDDVLAKWMALSADERHLIAEANMHLPGRQIDPERVRRDLLRLARWEREREAHAVDRLPAA
;
A
#
# COMPACT_ATOMS: atom_id res chain seq x y z
N MET A 1 31.43 -45.84 -3.28
CA MET A 1 30.14 -45.09 -3.20
C MET A 1 30.30 -43.68 -2.65
N TRP A 2 31.09 -43.44 -1.60
CA TRP A 2 31.29 -42.09 -1.01
C TRP A 2 31.93 -41.05 -1.95
N LEU A 3 32.87 -41.46 -2.82
CA LEU A 3 33.52 -40.55 -3.78
C LEU A 3 32.58 -40.04 -4.87
N ALA A 4 31.61 -40.85 -5.32
CA ALA A 4 30.62 -40.46 -6.31
C ALA A 4 29.55 -39.51 -5.73
N LEU A 5 29.24 -39.64 -4.43
CA LEU A 5 28.34 -38.72 -3.73
C LEU A 5 29.02 -37.35 -3.51
N GLY A 6 30.33 -37.34 -3.23
CA GLY A 6 31.09 -36.10 -3.09
C GLY A 6 31.14 -35.28 -4.38
N THR A 7 31.38 -35.92 -5.53
CA THR A 7 31.39 -35.23 -6.83
C THR A 7 30.02 -34.70 -7.21
N ALA A 8 28.95 -35.48 -6.99
CA ALA A 8 27.58 -35.04 -7.24
C ALA A 8 27.20 -33.81 -6.38
N ALA A 9 27.60 -33.78 -5.12
CA ALA A 9 27.33 -32.66 -4.22
C ALA A 9 28.03 -31.36 -4.69
N VAL A 10 29.28 -31.46 -5.14
CA VAL A 10 30.04 -30.31 -5.66
C VAL A 10 29.42 -29.76 -6.95
N VAL A 11 29.00 -30.64 -7.86
CA VAL A 11 28.31 -30.24 -9.10
C VAL A 11 26.98 -29.57 -8.78
N LEU A 12 26.22 -30.10 -7.82
CA LEU A 12 24.95 -29.50 -7.39
C LEU A 12 25.16 -28.09 -6.82
N LEU A 13 26.15 -27.89 -5.95
CA LEU A 13 26.49 -26.59 -5.38
C LEU A 13 26.93 -25.59 -6.47
N ALA A 14 27.73 -26.04 -7.45
CA ALA A 14 28.16 -25.20 -8.56
C ALA A 14 26.97 -24.75 -9.43
N LEU A 15 26.03 -25.65 -9.71
CA LEU A 15 24.81 -25.34 -10.48
C LEU A 15 23.87 -24.39 -9.71
N LEU A 16 23.67 -24.64 -8.41
CA LEU A 16 22.88 -23.76 -7.54
C LEU A 16 23.49 -22.36 -7.48
N TRP A 17 24.81 -22.27 -7.43
CA TRP A 17 25.54 -21.01 -7.41
C TRP A 17 25.40 -20.21 -8.72
N GLU A 18 25.48 -20.86 -9.88
CA GLU A 18 25.25 -20.21 -11.18
C GLU A 18 23.80 -19.72 -11.35
N ILE A 19 22.82 -20.45 -10.79
CA ILE A 19 21.41 -20.01 -10.80
C ILE A 19 21.17 -18.85 -9.82
N ALA A 20 21.84 -18.85 -8.66
CA ALA A 20 21.67 -17.82 -7.63
C ALA A 20 22.39 -16.51 -7.98
N ARG A 21 23.54 -16.56 -8.68
CA ARG A 21 24.34 -15.39 -9.11
C ARG A 21 23.55 -14.28 -9.79
N PRO A 22 22.74 -14.53 -10.85
CA PRO A 22 21.99 -13.47 -11.53
C PRO A 22 20.88 -12.87 -10.66
N ARG A 23 20.30 -13.64 -9.73
CA ARG A 23 19.29 -13.14 -8.79
C ARG A 23 19.90 -12.23 -7.72
N LEU A 24 21.01 -12.66 -7.11
CA LEU A 24 21.74 -11.85 -6.12
C LEU A 24 22.26 -10.54 -6.74
N ARG A 25 22.78 -10.58 -7.97
CA ARG A 25 23.26 -9.38 -8.68
C ARG A 25 22.14 -8.39 -8.96
N ARG A 26 20.93 -8.87 -9.31
CA ARG A 26 19.75 -8.01 -9.51
C ARG A 26 19.30 -7.38 -8.19
N GLU A 27 19.17 -8.15 -7.12
CA GLU A 27 18.81 -7.59 -5.80
C GLU A 27 19.84 -6.57 -5.28
N LEU A 28 21.13 -6.83 -5.46
CA LEU A 28 22.19 -5.89 -5.07
C LEU A 28 22.19 -4.64 -5.95
N ALA A 29 21.90 -4.77 -7.25
CA ALA A 29 21.75 -3.64 -8.16
C ALA A 29 20.52 -2.80 -7.81
N ASP A 30 19.38 -3.42 -7.48
CA ASP A 30 18.15 -2.76 -7.06
C ASP A 30 18.31 -2.05 -5.70
N ARG A 31 19.05 -2.66 -4.76
CA ARG A 31 19.37 -2.02 -3.48
C ARG A 31 20.37 -0.87 -3.65
N ARG A 32 21.34 -1.00 -4.57
CA ARG A 32 22.32 0.07 -4.87
C ARG A 32 21.68 1.22 -5.66
N SER A 33 20.79 0.94 -6.60
CA SER A 33 20.04 1.96 -7.33
C SER A 33 19.05 2.68 -6.41
N ALA A 34 18.37 1.96 -5.50
CA ALA A 34 17.52 2.57 -4.47
C ALA A 34 18.34 3.43 -3.48
N ALA A 35 19.52 2.98 -3.07
CA ALA A 35 20.40 3.75 -2.19
C ALA A 35 21.04 4.96 -2.90
N ALA A 36 21.41 4.83 -4.18
CA ALA A 36 21.93 5.92 -5.00
C ALA A 36 20.85 6.96 -5.30
N ALA A 37 19.62 6.52 -5.62
CA ALA A 37 18.46 7.40 -5.79
C ALA A 37 18.11 8.14 -4.50
N ARG A 38 18.23 7.49 -3.33
CA ARG A 38 18.06 8.15 -2.02
C ARG A 38 19.15 9.20 -1.76
N ARG A 39 20.40 8.93 -2.12
CA ARG A 39 21.53 9.87 -1.95
C ARG A 39 21.49 11.04 -2.94
N GLN A 40 21.08 10.81 -4.19
CA GLN A 40 20.87 11.87 -5.18
C GLN A 40 19.66 12.73 -4.84
N ALA A 41 18.56 12.14 -4.34
CA ALA A 41 17.40 12.88 -3.87
C ALA A 41 17.70 13.75 -2.62
N SER A 42 18.59 13.31 -1.73
CA SER A 42 18.94 14.08 -0.53
C SER A 42 19.91 15.23 -0.77
N ALA A 43 20.64 15.24 -1.89
CA ALA A 43 21.77 16.16 -2.10
C ALA A 43 21.44 17.39 -2.95
N GLN A 44 20.25 17.52 -3.56
CA GLN A 44 20.08 18.46 -4.69
C GLN A 44 18.91 19.46 -4.68
N SER A 45 18.08 19.58 -3.65
CA SER A 45 17.09 20.68 -3.66
C SER A 45 16.69 21.10 -2.26
N GLY A 46 16.44 22.39 -2.05
CA GLY A 46 16.14 23.04 -0.78
C GLY A 46 15.04 22.34 0.03
N TYR A 47 15.46 21.38 0.83
CA TYR A 47 14.63 20.64 1.76
C TYR A 47 14.25 21.58 2.91
N ASP A 48 13.02 22.10 2.88
CA ASP A 48 12.41 22.82 4.01
C ASP A 48 11.38 21.90 4.68
N PRO A 49 11.70 21.32 5.86
CA PRO A 49 10.76 20.49 6.63
C PRO A 49 9.46 21.23 6.98
N GLY A 50 9.47 22.56 7.05
CA GLY A 50 8.28 23.36 7.29
C GLY A 50 7.33 23.38 6.10
N ARG A 51 7.87 23.41 4.87
CA ARG A 51 7.09 23.35 3.63
C ARG A 51 6.36 22.01 3.47
N GLU A 52 7.04 20.91 3.73
CA GLU A 52 6.43 19.57 3.67
C GLU A 52 5.31 19.41 4.69
N ARG A 53 5.52 19.87 5.93
CA ARG A 53 4.48 19.87 6.96
C ARG A 53 3.27 20.72 6.60
N ARG A 54 3.47 21.92 6.05
CA ARG A 54 2.35 22.77 5.57
C ARG A 54 1.62 22.13 4.40
N ALA A 55 2.34 21.48 3.47
CA ALA A 55 1.73 20.78 2.35
C ALA A 55 0.87 19.61 2.85
N GLU A 56 1.39 18.79 3.76
CA GLU A 56 0.66 17.68 4.38
C GLU A 56 -0.55 18.16 5.19
N GLN A 57 -0.43 19.26 5.93
CA GLN A 57 -1.57 19.84 6.66
C GLN A 57 -2.70 20.26 5.72
N ARG A 58 -2.36 20.88 4.57
CA ARG A 58 -3.35 21.24 3.55
C ARG A 58 -3.98 20.00 2.91
N ALA A 59 -3.16 19.01 2.56
CA ALA A 59 -3.62 17.73 2.00
C ALA A 59 -4.57 17.01 2.97
N ARG A 60 -4.25 16.97 4.27
CA ARG A 60 -5.13 16.44 5.32
C ARG A 60 -6.45 17.18 5.41
N SER A 61 -6.41 18.52 5.34
CA SER A 61 -7.63 19.33 5.36
C SER A 61 -8.51 19.05 4.14
N LEU A 62 -7.90 18.87 2.97
CA LEU A 62 -8.62 18.54 1.73
C LEU A 62 -9.22 17.13 1.82
N LEU A 63 -8.43 16.14 2.21
CA LEU A 63 -8.90 14.77 2.42
C LEU A 63 -10.11 14.74 3.35
N ARG A 64 -10.03 15.42 4.52
CA ARG A 64 -11.14 15.55 5.47
C ARG A 64 -12.42 16.14 4.85
N SER A 65 -12.28 17.07 3.91
CA SER A 65 -13.44 17.71 3.26
C SER A 65 -14.07 16.85 2.16
N CYS A 66 -13.32 15.90 1.59
CA CYS A 66 -13.76 15.08 0.47
C CYS A 66 -14.34 13.72 0.88
N VAL A 67 -13.84 13.12 1.96
CA VAL A 67 -14.29 11.81 2.43
C VAL A 67 -15.33 11.95 3.55
N ASP A 68 -16.13 10.91 3.76
CA ASP A 68 -17.08 10.89 4.87
C ASP A 68 -16.37 10.89 6.25
N GLY A 69 -17.15 11.11 7.31
CA GLY A 69 -16.61 11.22 8.67
C GLY A 69 -15.92 9.93 9.15
N GLU A 70 -16.45 8.77 8.79
CA GLU A 70 -15.89 7.47 9.19
C GLU A 70 -14.55 7.22 8.51
N ALA A 71 -14.46 7.43 7.20
CA ALA A 71 -13.23 7.33 6.42
C ALA A 71 -12.18 8.32 6.92
N TRP A 72 -12.56 9.56 7.22
CA TRP A 72 -11.63 10.53 7.79
C TRP A 72 -11.05 10.07 9.13
N GLU A 73 -11.90 9.58 10.04
CA GLU A 73 -11.46 9.07 11.33
C GLU A 73 -10.58 7.82 11.20
N MET A 74 -10.93 6.93 10.27
CA MET A 74 -10.11 5.77 9.92
C MET A 74 -8.72 6.18 9.45
N TYR A 75 -8.62 7.15 8.53
CA TYR A 75 -7.32 7.64 8.07
C TYR A 75 -6.52 8.29 9.20
N ARG A 76 -7.19 9.13 10.01
CA ARG A 76 -6.57 9.83 11.15
C ARG A 76 -5.97 8.83 12.16
N ASP A 77 -6.70 7.76 12.46
CA ASP A 77 -6.35 6.82 13.55
C ASP A 77 -5.46 5.66 13.05
N LEU A 78 -5.67 5.20 11.82
CA LEU A 78 -4.98 4.02 11.28
C LEU A 78 -3.86 4.36 10.29
N GLY A 79 -3.94 5.51 9.61
CA GLY A 79 -3.01 5.96 8.56
C GLY A 79 -3.30 5.39 7.17
N PHE A 80 -4.49 4.80 6.96
CA PHE A 80 -4.98 4.27 5.69
C PHE A 80 -6.51 4.29 5.64
N LEU A 81 -7.08 4.11 4.45
CA LEU A 81 -8.52 3.99 4.24
C LEU A 81 -8.92 2.58 3.83
N ARG A 82 -10.16 2.20 4.12
CA ARG A 82 -10.86 1.07 3.48
C ARG A 82 -11.85 1.62 2.45
N VAL A 83 -11.85 1.03 1.25
CA VAL A 83 -12.86 1.27 0.21
C VAL A 83 -13.50 -0.06 -0.18
N TRP A 84 -14.82 -0.14 -0.17
CA TRP A 84 -15.53 -1.36 -0.57
C TRP A 84 -15.48 -1.56 -2.08
N GLY A 85 -15.25 -2.80 -2.53
CA GLY A 85 -15.27 -3.15 -3.95
C GLY A 85 -16.68 -3.13 -4.52
N GLY A 86 -16.85 -2.50 -5.67
CA GLY A 86 -18.14 -2.34 -6.37
C GLY A 86 -18.36 -3.36 -7.48
N LEU A 87 -17.34 -4.12 -7.92
CA LEU A 87 -17.46 -5.07 -9.04
C LEU A 87 -17.96 -6.47 -8.62
N GLY A 88 -18.17 -6.73 -7.33
CA GLY A 88 -18.78 -7.97 -6.84
C GLY A 88 -20.30 -8.01 -7.07
N ASP A 89 -20.87 -9.22 -7.15
CA ASP A 89 -22.32 -9.40 -7.28
C ASP A 89 -23.03 -8.97 -5.97
N ARG A 90 -23.85 -7.92 -6.05
CA ARG A 90 -24.55 -7.33 -4.90
C ARG A 90 -25.54 -8.30 -4.24
N ALA A 91 -25.94 -9.37 -4.93
CA ALA A 91 -26.82 -10.41 -4.38
C ALA A 91 -26.15 -11.24 -3.26
N GLN A 92 -24.82 -11.22 -3.15
CA GLN A 92 -24.06 -12.01 -2.15
C GLN A 92 -23.26 -11.13 -1.17
N GLY A 93 -23.45 -9.81 -1.22
CA GLY A 93 -22.67 -8.83 -0.44
C GLY A 93 -21.32 -8.54 -1.09
N ALA A 94 -20.81 -7.31 -0.93
CA ALA A 94 -19.54 -6.88 -1.52
C ALA A 94 -18.43 -7.88 -1.15
N SER A 95 -17.95 -8.62 -2.15
CA SER A 95 -17.13 -9.81 -1.93
C SER A 95 -15.69 -9.50 -1.53
N TYR A 96 -15.27 -8.23 -1.59
CA TYR A 96 -13.90 -7.80 -1.27
C TYR A 96 -13.84 -6.30 -0.94
N ALA A 97 -12.72 -5.85 -0.37
CA ALA A 97 -12.44 -4.45 -0.10
C ALA A 97 -10.97 -4.11 -0.41
N TYR A 98 -10.68 -2.82 -0.46
CA TYR A 98 -9.36 -2.26 -0.72
C TYR A 98 -8.82 -1.53 0.51
N LEU A 99 -7.54 -1.71 0.81
CA LEU A 99 -6.78 -0.85 1.70
C LEU A 99 -5.97 0.15 0.89
N VAL A 100 -6.15 1.44 1.19
CA VAL A 100 -5.50 2.55 0.50
C VAL A 100 -4.47 3.17 1.42
N TYR A 101 -3.20 2.96 1.09
CA TYR A 101 -2.06 3.48 1.85
C TYR A 101 -1.40 4.67 1.13
N PRO A 102 -0.82 5.63 1.89
CA PRO A 102 0.10 6.61 1.34
C PRO A 102 1.32 5.90 0.71
N HIS A 103 1.61 6.25 -0.54
CA HIS A 103 2.79 5.86 -1.32
C HIS A 103 3.08 4.36 -1.39
N LYS A 104 2.06 3.52 -1.20
CA LYS A 104 2.13 2.07 -1.45
C LYS A 104 1.01 1.63 -2.39
N PRO A 105 1.06 0.40 -2.91
CA PRO A 105 -0.05 -0.17 -3.66
C PRO A 105 -1.36 -0.17 -2.87
N ILE A 106 -2.46 -0.14 -3.60
CA ILE A 106 -3.78 -0.46 -3.08
C ILE A 106 -3.82 -1.98 -2.89
N VAL A 107 -4.24 -2.46 -1.72
CA VAL A 107 -4.31 -3.90 -1.44
C VAL A 107 -5.77 -4.35 -1.45
N ALA A 108 -6.13 -5.24 -2.35
CA ALA A 108 -7.43 -5.91 -2.31
C ALA A 108 -7.39 -7.10 -1.35
N TYR A 109 -8.46 -7.30 -0.58
CA TYR A 109 -8.60 -8.40 0.36
C TYR A 109 -10.07 -8.82 0.54
N LEU A 110 -10.30 -10.02 1.06
CA LEU A 110 -11.61 -10.52 1.48
C LEU A 110 -11.87 -10.16 2.95
N PRO A 111 -12.86 -9.32 3.28
CA PRO A 111 -13.14 -8.93 4.66
C PRO A 111 -13.51 -10.08 5.59
N GLN A 112 -14.13 -11.14 5.05
CA GLN A 112 -14.59 -12.29 5.82
C GLN A 112 -13.43 -13.16 6.33
N THR A 113 -12.38 -13.32 5.52
CA THR A 113 -11.24 -14.21 5.82
C THR A 113 -9.94 -13.45 6.12
N GLY A 114 -9.85 -12.19 5.73
CA GLY A 114 -8.61 -11.41 5.72
C GLY A 114 -7.64 -11.85 4.62
N GLU A 115 -8.06 -12.68 3.67
CA GLU A 115 -7.23 -13.15 2.57
C GLU A 115 -6.87 -12.00 1.63
N LEU A 116 -5.59 -11.85 1.32
CA LEU A 116 -5.09 -10.84 0.40
C LEU A 116 -5.24 -11.35 -1.03
N LEU A 117 -5.85 -10.54 -1.89
CA LEU A 117 -6.12 -10.90 -3.28
C LEU A 117 -5.01 -10.40 -4.20
N ASN A 118 -4.79 -9.08 -4.25
CA ASN A 118 -3.86 -8.44 -5.18
C ASN A 118 -3.32 -7.11 -4.61
N GLU A 119 -2.16 -6.70 -5.13
CA GLU A 119 -1.59 -5.36 -4.98
C GLU A 119 -1.72 -4.59 -6.30
N TYR A 120 -2.40 -3.45 -6.29
CA TYR A 120 -2.56 -2.57 -7.44
C TYR A 120 -1.63 -1.35 -7.31
N CYS A 121 -0.62 -1.32 -8.16
CA CYS A 121 0.42 -0.31 -8.13
C CYS A 121 0.00 0.85 -9.02
N VAL A 122 -0.47 1.92 -8.39
CA VAL A 122 -0.90 3.15 -9.05
C VAL A 122 -0.03 4.30 -8.57
N ALA A 123 0.35 5.18 -9.48
CA ALA A 123 1.15 6.36 -9.19
C ALA A 123 0.47 7.59 -9.78
N PHE A 124 0.28 8.61 -8.94
CA PHE A 124 -0.27 9.90 -9.34
C PHE A 124 0.86 10.94 -9.25
N PRO A 125 1.47 11.33 -10.38
CA PRO A 125 2.56 12.30 -10.36
C PRO A 125 2.06 13.71 -10.05
N ASP A 126 2.83 14.47 -9.26
CA ASP A 126 2.57 15.89 -9.03
C ASP A 126 3.01 16.71 -10.26
N GLN A 127 2.06 17.10 -11.11
CA GLN A 127 2.32 17.86 -12.34
C GLN A 127 2.68 19.34 -12.08
N SER A 128 2.51 19.83 -10.85
CA SER A 128 2.65 21.26 -10.51
C SER A 128 4.10 21.70 -10.19
N LYS A 129 5.07 20.77 -10.19
CA LYS A 129 6.45 21.06 -9.77
C LYS A 129 7.48 20.83 -10.90
N PRO A 130 8.17 21.88 -11.39
CA PRO A 130 9.29 21.71 -12.32
C PRO A 130 10.61 21.28 -11.64
N PHE A 131 10.80 21.45 -10.32
CA PHE A 131 12.05 21.11 -9.60
C PHE A 131 11.87 20.63 -8.13
N GLY A 132 10.89 19.77 -7.84
CA GLY A 132 10.65 19.20 -6.50
C GLY A 132 10.33 17.70 -6.52
N SER A 133 10.05 17.08 -5.36
CA SER A 133 9.65 15.68 -5.31
C SER A 133 8.45 15.43 -6.23
N THR A 134 8.58 14.44 -7.11
CA THR A 134 7.52 14.00 -8.04
C THR A 134 6.30 13.38 -7.34
N ARG A 135 6.40 13.20 -6.02
CA ARG A 135 5.36 12.57 -5.19
C ARG A 135 4.48 13.64 -4.55
N LEU A 136 3.18 13.36 -4.56
CA LEU A 136 2.17 14.05 -3.79
C LEU A 136 2.45 13.97 -2.28
N PRO A 137 1.89 14.85 -1.45
CA PRO A 137 1.76 14.62 -0.01
C PRO A 137 1.05 13.28 0.30
N ASP A 138 1.27 12.74 1.51
CA ASP A 138 0.71 11.44 1.93
C ASP A 138 -0.82 11.43 1.82
N SER A 139 -1.48 12.47 2.35
CA SER A 139 -2.94 12.59 2.29
C SER A 139 -3.50 12.82 0.88
N ASP A 140 -2.76 13.52 0.01
CA ASP A 140 -3.19 13.76 -1.37
C ASP A 140 -3.08 12.50 -2.21
N ASP A 141 -2.03 11.68 -2.01
CA ASP A 141 -1.90 10.40 -2.69
C ASP A 141 -3.02 9.42 -2.30
N VAL A 142 -3.40 9.40 -1.02
CA VAL A 142 -4.57 8.64 -0.55
C VAL A 142 -5.87 9.18 -1.15
N LEU A 143 -6.05 10.50 -1.17
CA LEU A 143 -7.22 11.13 -1.79
C LEU A 143 -7.32 10.78 -3.27
N ALA A 144 -6.22 10.87 -4.02
CA ALA A 144 -6.19 10.54 -5.45
C ALA A 144 -6.60 9.08 -5.71
N LYS A 145 -6.06 8.14 -4.93
CA LYS A 145 -6.45 6.72 -5.00
C LYS A 145 -7.92 6.50 -4.65
N TRP A 146 -8.40 7.16 -3.59
CA TRP A 146 -9.81 7.06 -3.17
C TRP A 146 -10.75 7.62 -4.23
N MET A 147 -10.43 8.78 -4.82
CA MET A 147 -11.21 9.38 -5.90
C MET A 147 -11.24 8.48 -7.13
N ALA A 148 -10.09 7.92 -7.51
CA ALA A 148 -10.02 7.03 -8.68
C ALA A 148 -10.84 5.74 -8.48
N LEU A 149 -10.75 5.11 -7.30
CA LEU A 149 -11.57 3.94 -6.96
C LEU A 149 -13.07 4.29 -6.94
N SER A 150 -13.43 5.42 -6.35
CA SER A 150 -14.83 5.83 -6.18
C SER A 150 -15.48 6.28 -7.50
N ALA A 151 -14.70 6.85 -8.41
CA ALA A 151 -15.19 7.35 -9.70
C ALA A 151 -15.32 6.24 -10.75
N ASP A 152 -14.26 5.45 -10.94
CA ASP A 152 -14.24 4.35 -11.91
C ASP A 152 -13.23 3.26 -11.47
N GLU A 153 -13.71 2.41 -10.56
CA GLU A 153 -12.96 1.24 -10.07
C GLU A 153 -12.46 0.37 -11.23
N ARG A 154 -13.31 0.08 -12.23
CA ARG A 154 -12.95 -0.82 -13.33
C ARG A 154 -11.79 -0.26 -14.13
N HIS A 155 -11.84 1.01 -14.48
CA HIS A 155 -10.76 1.66 -15.24
C HIS A 155 -9.46 1.71 -14.44
N LEU A 156 -9.51 2.09 -13.15
CA LEU A 156 -8.32 2.12 -12.30
C LEU A 156 -7.65 0.74 -12.21
N ILE A 157 -8.44 -0.31 -12.01
CA ILE A 157 -7.93 -1.67 -11.89
C ILE A 157 -7.36 -2.17 -13.23
N ALA A 158 -7.96 -1.80 -14.35
CA ALA A 158 -7.48 -2.18 -15.69
C ALA A 158 -6.11 -1.55 -16.04
N GLU A 159 -5.88 -0.30 -15.63
CA GLU A 159 -4.64 0.43 -15.90
C GLU A 159 -3.55 0.20 -14.84
N ALA A 160 -3.93 -0.27 -13.64
CA ALA A 160 -2.98 -0.52 -12.57
C ALA A 160 -2.04 -1.69 -12.89
N ASN A 161 -0.76 -1.51 -12.57
CA ASN A 161 0.17 -2.64 -12.58
C ASN A 161 -0.15 -3.57 -11.39
N MET A 162 -0.66 -4.76 -11.69
CA MET A 162 -1.14 -5.73 -10.71
C MET A 162 -0.04 -6.72 -10.31
N HIS A 163 0.06 -6.99 -9.01
CA HIS A 163 0.96 -7.98 -8.45
C HIS A 163 0.26 -8.89 -7.44
N LEU A 164 0.79 -10.10 -7.26
CA LEU A 164 0.41 -10.96 -6.15
C LEU A 164 0.82 -10.32 -4.80
N PRO A 165 0.08 -10.58 -3.72
CA PRO A 165 0.43 -10.09 -2.39
C PRO A 165 1.86 -10.47 -1.98
N GLY A 166 2.56 -9.53 -1.34
CA GLY A 166 3.94 -9.72 -0.89
C GLY A 166 5.00 -9.20 -1.87
N ARG A 167 4.60 -8.63 -3.01
CA ARG A 167 5.54 -8.07 -3.98
C ARG A 167 6.11 -6.72 -3.51
N GLN A 168 5.27 -5.82 -3.01
CA GLN A 168 5.71 -4.50 -2.53
C GLN A 168 5.41 -4.28 -1.05
N ILE A 169 4.34 -4.89 -0.52
CA ILE A 169 3.98 -4.78 0.89
C ILE A 169 4.13 -6.14 1.55
N ASP A 170 4.83 -6.19 2.68
CA ASP A 170 4.90 -7.37 3.53
C ASP A 170 3.48 -7.82 3.95
N PRO A 171 3.03 -9.04 3.63
CA PRO A 171 1.70 -9.53 3.99
C PRO A 171 1.44 -9.52 5.49
N GLU A 172 2.47 -9.73 6.33
CA GLU A 172 2.33 -9.68 7.79
C GLU A 172 2.05 -8.27 8.31
N ARG A 173 2.54 -7.25 7.59
CA ARG A 173 2.15 -5.87 7.87
C ARG A 173 0.68 -5.67 7.59
N VAL A 174 0.19 -6.13 6.44
CA VAL A 174 -1.22 -5.98 6.06
C VAL A 174 -2.13 -6.73 7.04
N ARG A 175 -1.77 -7.96 7.43
CA ARG A 175 -2.50 -8.73 8.46
C ARG A 175 -2.61 -7.97 9.79
N ARG A 176 -1.51 -7.37 10.25
CA ARG A 176 -1.55 -6.52 11.46
C ARG A 176 -2.44 -5.30 11.29
N ASP A 177 -2.40 -4.65 10.13
CA ASP A 177 -3.27 -3.50 9.83
C ASP A 177 -4.75 -3.90 9.77
N LEU A 178 -5.09 -5.10 9.25
CA LEU A 178 -6.45 -5.64 9.30
C LEU A 178 -6.92 -5.93 10.74
N LEU A 179 -6.03 -6.44 11.60
CA LEU A 179 -6.35 -6.60 13.02
C LEU A 179 -6.58 -5.26 13.73
N ARG A 180 -5.83 -4.22 13.36
CA ARG A 180 -6.03 -2.85 13.85
C ARG A 180 -7.36 -2.28 13.38
N LEU A 181 -7.71 -2.49 12.11
CA LEU A 181 -8.99 -2.09 11.54
C LEU A 181 -10.16 -2.76 12.28
N ALA A 182 -10.13 -4.09 12.42
CA ALA A 182 -11.20 -4.82 13.10
C ALA A 182 -11.36 -4.40 14.58
N ARG A 183 -10.26 -4.04 15.25
CA ARG A 183 -10.33 -3.49 16.61
C ARG A 183 -11.00 -2.12 16.62
N TRP A 184 -10.56 -1.24 15.73
CA TRP A 184 -11.09 0.11 15.59
C TRP A 184 -12.60 0.10 15.29
N GLU A 185 -13.07 -0.82 14.44
CA GLU A 185 -14.51 -1.01 14.16
C GLU A 185 -15.29 -1.43 15.40
N ARG A 186 -14.81 -2.46 16.13
CA ARG A 186 -15.47 -2.94 17.36
C ARG A 186 -15.56 -1.88 18.46
N GLU A 187 -14.50 -1.10 18.67
CA GLU A 187 -14.50 -0.02 19.66
C GLU A 187 -15.60 1.00 19.36
N ARG A 188 -15.82 1.30 18.07
CA ARG A 188 -16.85 2.24 17.63
C ARG A 188 -18.26 1.68 17.66
N GLU A 189 -18.44 0.42 17.29
CA GLU A 189 -19.72 -0.27 17.46
C GLU A 189 -20.13 -0.28 18.94
N ALA A 190 -19.19 -0.60 19.85
CA ALA A 190 -19.44 -0.55 21.28
C ALA A 190 -19.83 0.87 21.75
N HIS A 191 -19.13 1.90 21.28
CA HIS A 191 -19.48 3.29 21.57
C HIS A 191 -20.80 3.76 20.94
N ALA A 192 -21.23 3.18 19.81
CA ALA A 192 -22.51 3.49 19.20
C ALA A 192 -23.67 2.85 19.98
N VAL A 193 -23.50 1.61 20.44
CA VAL A 193 -24.49 0.90 21.27
C VAL A 193 -24.67 1.59 22.63
N ASP A 194 -23.59 2.04 23.28
CA ASP A 194 -23.64 2.74 24.57
C ASP A 194 -24.34 4.13 24.50
N ARG A 195 -24.42 4.72 23.30
CA ARG A 195 -25.10 6.02 23.07
C ARG A 195 -26.60 5.89 22.82
N LEU A 196 -27.14 4.68 22.64
CA LEU A 196 -28.58 4.49 22.48
C LEU A 196 -29.23 4.49 23.89
N PRO A 197 -30.13 5.44 24.21
CA PRO A 197 -30.83 5.40 25.49
C PRO A 197 -31.68 4.14 25.56
N ALA A 198 -31.65 3.45 26.70
CA ALA A 198 -32.53 2.33 26.99
C ALA A 198 -33.99 2.80 26.84
N ALA A 199 -34.64 2.39 25.76
CA ALA A 199 -36.06 2.60 25.48
C ALA A 199 -36.81 1.29 25.62
#